data_AF-A0A660YK99-F1
#
_entry.id   AF-A0A660YK99-F1
#
_cell.length_a   1.000
_cell.length_b   1.000
_cell.length_c   1.000
_cell.angle_alpha   90.00
_cell.angle_beta   90.00
_cell.angle_gamma   90.00
#
_symmetry.space_group_name_H-M   'P 1'
#
loop_
_entity.id
_entity.type
_entity.pdbx_description
1 polymer ?
#
loop_
_entity_poly.entity_id
_entity_poly.type
_entity_poly.pdbx_seq_one_letter_code
_entity_poly.pdbx_strand_id
1 'polypeptide(L)'
;MKAKKHFLKILHVELEDLKEDINDMLSLCREQYESKSITERVYMENASLFQNEIMGIDEFVRQTKQTLPENFETLDELVQYLKKELNVLIQGEGLAPAIEKYINRKMQKVIKYVLREEM
;
A
#
# COMPACT_ATOMS: atom_id res chain seq x y z
N MET A 1 -5.93 15.11 -17.64
CA MET A 1 -5.30 13.87 -18.15
C MET A 1 -3.91 13.60 -17.56
N LYS A 2 -3.02 14.61 -17.47
CA LYS A 2 -1.67 14.49 -16.89
C LYS A 2 -1.68 14.16 -15.38
N ALA A 3 -2.51 14.85 -14.59
CA ALA A 3 -2.70 14.63 -13.16
C ALA A 3 -2.89 13.15 -12.77
N LYS A 4 -3.85 12.46 -13.40
CA LYS A 4 -4.19 11.06 -13.10
C LYS A 4 -3.06 10.08 -13.42
N LYS A 5 -2.39 10.27 -14.55
CA LYS A 5 -1.22 9.46 -14.94
C LYS A 5 -0.04 9.69 -13.99
N HIS A 6 0.20 10.94 -13.61
CA HIS A 6 1.22 11.28 -12.62
C HIS A 6 0.88 10.70 -11.24
N PHE A 7 -0.38 10.80 -10.83
CA PHE A 7 -0.88 10.23 -9.58
C PHE A 7 -0.60 8.72 -9.51
N LEU A 8 -1.00 7.93 -10.52
CA LEU A 8 -0.74 6.49 -10.51
C LEU A 8 0.76 6.18 -10.49
N LYS A 9 1.57 6.93 -11.26
CA LYS A 9 3.01 6.72 -11.32
C LYS A 9 3.68 6.97 -9.96
N ILE A 10 3.36 8.07 -9.30
CA ILE A 10 3.93 8.42 -7.98
C ILE A 10 3.36 7.48 -6.91
N LEU A 11 2.07 7.13 -6.99
CA LEU A 11 1.45 6.17 -6.07
C LEU A 11 2.17 4.82 -6.15
N HIS A 12 2.55 4.36 -7.34
CA HIS A 12 3.29 3.12 -7.48
C HIS A 12 4.63 3.16 -6.73
N VAL A 13 5.39 4.26 -6.85
CA VAL A 13 6.64 4.46 -6.10
C VAL A 13 6.37 4.43 -4.59
N GLU A 14 5.37 5.18 -4.12
CA GLU A 14 5.04 5.24 -2.69
C GLU A 14 4.56 3.91 -2.09
N LEU A 15 3.99 3.03 -2.92
CA LEU A 15 3.57 1.68 -2.54
C LEU A 15 4.74 0.70 -2.51
N GLU A 16 5.68 0.80 -3.46
CA GLU A 16 6.92 0.02 -3.40
C GLU A 16 7.77 0.43 -2.19
N ASP A 17 7.91 1.73 -1.91
CA ASP A 17 8.57 2.24 -0.70
C ASP A 17 7.91 1.69 0.58
N LEU A 18 6.57 1.64 0.63
CA LEU A 18 5.84 1.06 1.77
C LEU A 18 6.12 -0.44 1.94
N LYS A 19 6.25 -1.16 0.83
CA LYS A 19 6.58 -2.58 0.86
C LYS A 19 8.00 -2.80 1.35
N GLU A 20 8.95 -1.97 0.94
CA GLU A 20 10.33 -2.00 1.45
C GLU A 20 10.35 -1.74 2.96
N ASP A 21 9.63 -0.72 3.44
CA ASP A 21 9.50 -0.42 4.88
C ASP A 21 9.02 -1.66 5.69
N ILE A 22 8.04 -2.41 5.17
CA ILE A 22 7.51 -3.60 5.85
C ILE A 22 8.49 -4.77 5.77
N ASN A 23 9.23 -4.93 4.66
CA ASN A 23 10.28 -5.95 4.56
C ASN A 23 11.43 -5.68 5.52
N ASP A 24 11.78 -4.42 5.75
CA ASP A 24 12.76 -4.02 6.76
C ASP A 24 12.26 -4.38 8.17
N MET A 25 10.97 -4.13 8.46
CA MET A 25 10.36 -4.55 9.73
C MET A 25 10.36 -6.07 9.93
N LEU A 26 10.09 -6.83 8.87
CA LEU A 26 10.16 -8.30 8.91
C LEU A 26 11.58 -8.78 9.18
N SER A 27 12.57 -8.16 8.55
CA SER A 27 13.99 -8.48 8.73
C SER A 27 14.44 -8.18 10.17
N LEU A 28 14.09 -7.02 10.71
CA LEU A 28 14.33 -6.67 12.11
C LEU A 28 13.65 -7.64 13.08
N CYS A 29 12.41 -8.07 12.77
CA CYS A 29 11.70 -9.05 13.60
C CYS A 29 12.42 -10.41 13.61
N ARG A 30 12.99 -10.82 12.47
CA ARG A 30 13.82 -12.02 12.38
C ARG A 30 15.10 -11.89 13.20
N GLU A 31 15.80 -10.78 13.11
CA GLU A 31 17.01 -10.52 13.91
C GLU A 31 16.72 -10.59 15.42
N GLN A 32 15.61 -10.01 15.87
CA GLN A 32 15.17 -10.07 17.27
C GLN A 32 14.85 -11.50 17.74
N TYR A 33 14.35 -12.36 16.84
CA TYR A 33 14.11 -13.76 17.15
C TYR A 33 15.43 -14.53 17.26
N GLU A 34 16.34 -14.33 16.30
CA GLU A 34 17.66 -14.96 16.28
C GLU A 34 18.51 -14.55 17.50
N SER A 35 18.36 -13.30 17.98
CA SER A 35 19.00 -12.80 19.20
C SER A 35 18.30 -13.25 20.50
N LYS A 36 17.20 -14.02 20.42
CA LYS A 36 16.35 -14.44 21.55
C LYS A 36 15.73 -13.28 22.33
N SER A 37 15.58 -12.11 21.70
CA SER A 37 14.92 -10.94 22.29
C SER A 37 13.40 -11.04 22.26
N ILE A 38 12.85 -11.83 21.33
CA ILE A 38 11.43 -12.20 21.27
C ILE A 38 11.27 -13.72 21.24
N THR A 39 10.09 -14.20 21.62
CA THR A 39 9.77 -15.64 21.56
C THR A 39 9.40 -16.05 20.14
N GLU A 40 9.52 -17.34 19.83
CA GLU A 40 9.07 -17.92 18.55
C GLU A 40 7.61 -17.58 18.25
N ARG A 41 6.72 -17.65 19.26
CA ARG A 41 5.31 -17.28 19.09
C ARG A 41 5.13 -15.85 18.58
N VAL A 42 5.84 -14.90 19.19
CA VAL A 42 5.77 -13.48 18.79
C VAL A 42 6.34 -13.27 17.39
N TYR A 43 7.46 -13.95 17.08
CA TYR A 43 8.02 -13.92 15.73
C TYR A 43 7.04 -14.45 14.68
N MET A 44 6.41 -15.60 14.92
CA MET A 44 5.48 -16.21 13.96
C MET A 44 4.22 -15.36 13.76
N GLU A 45 3.67 -14.78 14.82
CA GLU A 45 2.54 -13.84 14.74
C GLU A 45 2.89 -12.61 13.91
N ASN A 46 4.03 -11.96 14.19
CA ASN A 46 4.47 -10.77 13.46
C ASN A 46 4.84 -11.08 12.01
N ALA A 47 5.56 -12.18 11.76
CA ALA A 47 5.96 -12.56 10.41
C ALA A 47 4.73 -12.85 9.53
N SER A 48 3.74 -13.55 10.07
CA SER A 48 2.48 -13.82 9.37
C SER A 48 1.73 -12.52 9.04
N LEU A 49 1.71 -11.57 9.98
CA LEU A 49 1.10 -10.26 9.77
C LEU A 49 1.81 -9.47 8.65
N PHE A 50 3.14 -9.33 8.72
CA PHE A 50 3.90 -8.58 7.72
C PHE A 50 3.81 -9.21 6.33
N GLN A 51 3.85 -10.54 6.25
CA GLN A 51 3.67 -11.24 4.97
C GLN A 51 2.29 -10.98 4.37
N ASN A 52 1.24 -11.00 5.19
CA ASN A 52 -0.11 -10.68 4.74
C ASN A 52 -0.22 -9.22 4.26
N GLU A 53 0.42 -8.26 4.94
CA GLU A 53 0.49 -6.87 4.50
C GLU A 53 1.22 -6.71 3.16
N ILE A 54 2.36 -7.38 2.97
CA ILE A 54 3.11 -7.39 1.72
C ILE A 54 2.25 -7.94 0.57
N MET A 55 1.57 -9.06 0.79
CA MET A 55 0.65 -9.63 -0.21
C MET A 55 -0.45 -8.65 -0.60
N GLY A 56 -1.03 -7.96 0.39
CA GLY A 56 -2.05 -6.94 0.16
C GLY A 56 -1.55 -5.76 -0.67
N ILE A 57 -0.31 -5.31 -0.43
CA ILE A 57 0.30 -4.25 -1.23
C ILE A 57 0.54 -4.72 -2.66
N ASP A 58 1.12 -5.91 -2.86
CA ASP A 58 1.42 -6.43 -4.20
C ASP A 58 0.14 -6.61 -5.04
N GLU A 59 -0.93 -7.08 -4.41
CA GLU A 59 -2.25 -7.19 -5.02
C GLU A 59 -2.81 -5.83 -5.44
N PHE A 60 -2.80 -4.85 -4.53
CA PHE A 60 -3.27 -3.51 -4.81
C PHE A 60 -2.42 -2.82 -5.90
N VAL A 61 -1.09 -2.99 -5.86
CA VAL A 61 -0.17 -2.54 -6.90
C VAL A 61 -0.57 -3.13 -8.26
N ARG A 62 -0.85 -4.43 -8.33
CA ARG A 62 -1.31 -5.07 -9.57
C ARG A 62 -2.60 -4.43 -10.10
N GLN A 63 -3.58 -4.19 -9.23
CA GLN A 63 -4.83 -3.53 -9.60
C GLN A 63 -4.61 -2.09 -10.10
N THR A 64 -3.74 -1.32 -9.44
CA THR A 64 -3.41 0.04 -9.88
C THR A 64 -2.73 0.08 -11.25
N LYS A 65 -1.89 -0.93 -11.58
CA LYS A 65 -1.26 -1.08 -12.91
C LYS A 65 -2.25 -1.42 -14.02
N GLN A 66 -3.34 -2.10 -13.68
CA GLN A 66 -4.43 -2.44 -14.61
C GLN A 66 -5.45 -1.31 -14.77
N THR A 67 -5.42 -0.30 -13.88
CA THR A 67 -6.34 0.83 -13.91
C THR A 67 -5.98 1.79 -15.04
N LEU A 68 -6.94 2.09 -15.91
CA LEU A 68 -6.77 3.03 -17.02
C LEU A 68 -7.24 4.45 -16.62
N PRO A 69 -6.33 5.44 -16.50
CA PRO A 69 -6.66 6.81 -16.09
C PRO A 69 -7.71 7.51 -16.95
N GLU A 70 -7.80 7.14 -18.22
CA GLU A 70 -8.77 7.65 -19.20
C GLU A 70 -10.22 7.32 -18.86
N ASN A 71 -10.47 6.28 -18.04
CA ASN A 71 -11.83 5.85 -17.68
C ASN A 71 -12.50 6.74 -16.61
N PHE A 72 -11.80 7.75 -16.09
CA PHE A 72 -12.27 8.63 -15.03
C PHE A 72 -12.33 10.06 -15.56
N GLU A 73 -13.30 10.89 -15.16
CA GLU A 73 -13.32 12.28 -15.58
C GLU A 73 -12.31 13.09 -14.77
N THR A 74 -12.32 12.89 -13.46
CA THR A 74 -11.52 13.67 -12.50
C THR A 74 -10.49 12.82 -11.75
N LEU A 75 -9.50 13.49 -11.13
CA LEU A 75 -8.56 12.82 -10.23
C LEU A 75 -9.28 12.28 -8.98
N ASP A 76 -10.28 13.00 -8.47
CA ASP A 76 -11.03 12.55 -7.30
C ASP A 76 -11.78 11.24 -7.58
N GLU A 77 -12.45 11.12 -8.74
CA GLU A 77 -13.10 9.88 -9.14
C GLU A 77 -12.15 8.68 -9.18
N LEU A 78 -10.94 8.86 -9.73
CA LEU A 78 -9.91 7.82 -9.73
C LEU A 78 -9.51 7.44 -8.31
N VAL A 79 -9.32 8.42 -7.42
CA VAL A 79 -8.95 8.17 -6.01
C VAL A 79 -10.06 7.44 -5.27
N GLN A 80 -11.33 7.82 -5.47
CA GLN A 80 -12.46 7.16 -4.83
C GLN A 80 -12.62 5.72 -5.34
N TYR A 81 -12.40 5.49 -6.65
CA TYR A 81 -12.36 4.15 -7.22
C TYR A 81 -11.28 3.29 -6.54
N LEU A 82 -10.04 3.76 -6.47
CA LEU A 82 -8.94 3.01 -5.86
C LEU A 82 -9.17 2.73 -4.37
N LYS A 83 -9.77 3.67 -3.62
CA LYS A 83 -10.18 3.43 -2.23
C LYS A 83 -11.22 2.32 -2.10
N LYS A 84 -12.18 2.28 -3.03
CA LYS A 84 -13.20 1.23 -3.07
C LYS A 84 -12.57 -0.13 -3.37
N GLU A 85 -11.67 -0.20 -4.35
CA GLU A 85 -10.95 -1.44 -4.69
C GLU A 85 -10.10 -1.92 -3.51
N LEU A 86 -9.41 -1.02 -2.81
CA LEU A 86 -8.67 -1.35 -1.59
C LEU A 86 -9.58 -1.95 -0.51
N ASN A 87 -10.77 -1.37 -0.29
CA ASN A 87 -11.73 -1.89 0.68
C ASN A 87 -12.26 -3.27 0.29
N VAL A 88 -12.55 -3.49 -0.99
CA VAL A 88 -12.97 -4.80 -1.51
C VAL A 88 -11.87 -5.82 -1.27
N LEU A 89 -10.62 -5.45 -1.54
CA LEU A 89 -9.46 -6.29 -1.35
C LEU A 89 -9.28 -6.70 0.13
N ILE A 90 -9.39 -5.74 1.05
CA ILE A 90 -9.25 -6.00 2.49
C ILE A 90 -10.36 -6.89 3.02
N GLN A 91 -11.61 -6.65 2.60
CA GLN A 91 -12.75 -7.46 3.04
C GLN A 91 -12.79 -8.85 2.39
N GLY A 92 -12.30 -8.98 1.15
CA GLY A 92 -12.36 -10.22 0.38
C GLY A 92 -11.22 -11.20 0.66
N GLU A 93 -10.01 -10.72 0.89
CA GLU A 93 -8.81 -11.58 1.02
C GLU A 93 -8.31 -11.74 2.46
N GLY A 94 -9.03 -11.21 3.45
CA GLY A 94 -8.66 -11.32 4.86
C GLY A 94 -7.35 -10.59 5.16
N LEU A 95 -7.08 -9.50 4.46
CA LEU A 95 -5.88 -8.70 4.69
C LEU A 95 -5.96 -7.94 6.01
N ALA A 96 -4.80 -7.68 6.60
CA ALA A 96 -4.65 -6.92 7.82
C ALA A 96 -5.25 -5.52 7.67
N PRO A 97 -6.23 -5.12 8.51
CA PRO A 97 -6.88 -3.81 8.39
C PRO A 97 -5.92 -2.62 8.54
N ALA A 98 -4.76 -2.83 9.17
CA ALA A 98 -3.73 -1.81 9.32
C ALA A 98 -3.21 -1.28 7.97
N ILE A 99 -3.19 -2.13 6.92
CA ILE A 99 -2.70 -1.75 5.59
C ILE A 99 -3.56 -0.65 4.95
N GLU A 100 -4.86 -0.64 5.23
CA GLU A 100 -5.80 0.38 4.71
C GLU A 100 -5.31 1.78 5.08
N LYS A 101 -4.93 1.94 6.35
CA LYS A 101 -4.49 3.22 6.91
C LYS A 101 -3.20 3.69 6.25
N TYR A 102 -2.25 2.77 6.00
CA TYR A 102 -0.98 3.12 5.37
C TYR A 102 -1.17 3.50 3.90
N ILE A 103 -1.89 2.70 3.13
CA ILE A 103 -2.15 2.98 1.71
C ILE A 103 -2.97 4.28 1.54
N ASN A 104 -4.00 4.50 2.37
CA ASN A 104 -4.75 5.76 2.36
C ASN A 104 -3.85 6.97 2.63
N ARG A 105 -2.90 6.87 3.57
CA ARG A 105 -1.93 7.94 3.82
C ARG A 105 -1.02 8.18 2.61
N LYS A 106 -0.59 7.14 1.91
CA LYS A 106 0.19 7.27 0.67
C LYS A 106 -0.63 7.95 -0.43
N MET A 107 -1.87 7.55 -0.66
CA MET A 107 -2.77 8.24 -1.59
C MET A 107 -2.92 9.73 -1.26
N GLN A 108 -3.16 10.08 0.01
CA GLN A 108 -3.26 11.48 0.43
C GLN A 108 -1.96 12.27 0.24
N LYS A 109 -0.81 11.63 0.44
CA LYS A 109 0.50 12.22 0.16
C LYS A 109 0.62 12.54 -1.34
N VAL A 110 0.32 11.58 -2.21
CA VAL A 110 0.43 11.78 -3.67
C VAL A 110 -0.54 12.85 -4.19
N ILE A 111 -1.79 12.89 -3.68
CA ILE A 111 -2.74 13.96 -4.02
C ILE A 111 -2.12 15.34 -3.76
N LYS A 112 -1.48 15.52 -2.59
CA LYS A 112 -0.81 16.79 -2.26
C LYS A 112 0.35 17.13 -3.18
N TYR A 113 1.11 16.14 -3.64
CA TYR A 113 2.20 16.36 -4.59
C TYR A 113 1.67 16.78 -5.96
N VAL A 114 0.72 16.03 -6.51
CA VAL A 114 0.15 16.32 -7.84
C VAL A 114 -0.54 17.67 -7.86
N LEU A 115 -1.31 18.01 -6.81
CA LEU A 115 -1.98 19.33 -6.73
C LEU A 115 -0.99 20.48 -6.54
N ARG A 116 0.19 20.26 -5.94
CA ARG A 116 1.22 21.29 -5.82
C ARG A 116 2.02 21.50 -7.12
N GLU A 117 2.17 20.47 -7.94
CA GLU A 117 2.85 20.57 -9.24
C GLU A 117 1.99 21.19 -10.35
N GLU A 118 0.66 21.21 -10.18
CA GLU A 118 -0.29 21.82 -11.14
C GLU A 118 -0.62 23.29 -10.83
N MET A 119 -0.10 23.85 -9.73
CA MET A 119 -0.15 25.27 -9.37
C MET A 119 1.07 26.03 -9.89
#